data_AF-A0A142XHG8-F1
#
_entry.id   AF-A0A142XHG8-F1
#
_cell.length_a   1.000
_cell.length_b   1.000
_cell.length_c   1.000
_cell.angle_alpha   90.00
_cell.angle_beta   90.00
_cell.angle_gamma   90.00
#
_symmetry.space_group_name_H-M   'P 1'
#
loop_
_entity.id
_entity.type
_entity.pdbx_description
1 polymer ?
#
loop_
_entity_poly.entity_id
_entity_poly.type
_entity_poly.pdbx_seq_one_letter_code
_entity_poly.pdbx_strand_id
1 'polypeptide(L)'
;MPTSPGLSRKYPHHYLAPRKYALVISCVDCRLLDDLVRFLDHDNLTNRYYHLTFAGCAIGLNKKAPVYHPTCTQRSAHTCVPFDFSTWKQALYDHLKLVLTLTKGEVTDVYVIEHADCGAYKAFLNVDYYADTANPDTDAEHNDHHAHALELAKELIEWYDTPAAKALAADLKKQFGLEELRPPLVRGFLMDLRGGVERLFDSPTPGKRAKKARTPAASADDECYM
;
A
#
# COMPACT_ATOMS: atom_id res chain seq x y z
N MET A 1 -25.38 9.58 15.94
CA MET A 1 -24.39 9.92 16.99
C MET A 1 -23.90 11.33 16.71
N PRO A 2 -24.00 12.29 17.66
CA PRO A 2 -23.43 13.61 17.45
C PRO A 2 -21.91 13.47 17.36
N THR A 3 -21.31 13.93 16.27
CA THR A 3 -19.85 14.05 16.13
C THR A 3 -19.36 15.04 17.19
N SER A 4 -18.47 14.61 18.09
CA SER A 4 -17.83 15.49 19.06
C SER A 4 -17.31 16.75 18.37
N PRO A 5 -17.82 17.94 18.71
CA PRO A 5 -17.35 19.19 18.13
C PRO A 5 -15.99 19.51 18.76
N GLY A 6 -14.90 19.46 17.99
CA GLY A 6 -13.62 19.96 18.49
C GLY A 6 -12.34 19.61 17.73
N LEU A 7 -12.31 18.54 16.93
CA LEU A 7 -11.14 18.22 16.10
C LEU A 7 -11.59 18.06 14.65
N SER A 8 -11.40 19.12 13.86
CA SER A 8 -11.56 19.05 12.40
C SER A 8 -10.51 18.09 11.85
N ARG A 9 -10.87 16.82 11.71
CA ARG A 9 -10.07 15.85 10.95
C ARG A 9 -9.86 16.42 9.55
N LYS A 10 -8.63 16.32 9.06
CA LYS A 10 -8.27 16.76 7.70
C LYS A 10 -8.15 15.52 6.84
N TYR A 11 -8.92 15.46 5.76
CA TYR A 11 -8.82 14.40 4.77
C TYR A 11 -8.31 14.98 3.45
N PRO A 12 -7.60 14.20 2.63
CA PRO A 12 -7.14 14.69 1.34
C PRO A 12 -8.34 14.87 0.40
N HIS A 13 -8.42 16.00 -0.31
CA HIS A 13 -9.57 16.33 -1.17
C HIS A 13 -9.26 16.36 -2.67
N HIS A 14 -7.99 16.15 -3.05
CA HIS A 14 -7.50 16.29 -4.42
C HIS A 14 -7.21 14.95 -5.12
N TYR A 15 -8.12 13.99 -4.99
CA TYR A 15 -8.10 12.74 -5.77
C TYR A 15 -9.51 12.19 -5.95
N LEU A 16 -9.66 11.26 -6.88
CA LEU A 16 -10.93 10.58 -7.12
C LEU A 16 -11.04 9.38 -6.19
N ALA A 17 -11.96 9.48 -5.23
CA ALA A 17 -12.32 8.37 -4.35
C ALA A 17 -12.95 7.20 -5.16
N PRO A 18 -12.69 5.94 -4.76
CA PRO A 18 -13.19 4.74 -5.43
C PRO A 18 -14.70 4.74 -5.60
N ARG A 19 -15.15 4.23 -6.75
CA ARG A 19 -16.58 4.05 -7.03
C ARG A 19 -17.01 2.60 -7.09
N LYS A 20 -16.07 1.65 -7.14
CA LYS A 20 -16.30 0.21 -6.99
C LYS A 20 -15.71 -0.30 -5.66
N TYR A 21 -15.44 -1.60 -5.59
CA TYR A 21 -14.85 -2.22 -4.40
C TYR A 21 -13.38 -1.84 -4.24
N ALA A 22 -12.98 -1.62 -3.00
CA ALA A 22 -11.59 -1.43 -2.62
C ALA A 22 -11.10 -2.56 -1.70
N LEU A 23 -9.81 -2.86 -1.76
CA LEU A 23 -9.11 -3.59 -0.71
C LEU A 23 -8.45 -2.57 0.21
N VAL A 24 -8.66 -2.67 1.52
CA VAL A 24 -7.99 -1.82 2.52
C VAL A 24 -7.01 -2.70 3.29
N ILE A 25 -5.76 -2.25 3.39
CA ILE A 25 -4.70 -2.87 4.17
C ILE A 25 -4.29 -1.85 5.23
N SER A 26 -4.35 -2.20 6.52
CA SER A 26 -3.98 -1.29 7.60
C SER A 26 -3.18 -1.97 8.71
N CYS A 27 -2.67 -1.16 9.64
CA CYS A 27 -2.07 -1.65 10.87
C CYS A 27 -3.11 -2.24 11.83
N VAL A 28 -2.67 -3.17 12.70
CA VAL A 28 -3.43 -3.74 13.83
C VAL A 28 -3.57 -2.81 15.04
N ASP A 29 -2.98 -1.62 14.97
CA ASP A 29 -3.02 -0.64 16.06
C ASP A 29 -4.46 -0.30 16.45
N CYS A 30 -4.79 -0.49 17.73
CA CYS A 30 -6.15 -0.30 18.24
C CYS A 30 -6.60 1.17 18.19
N ARG A 31 -5.67 2.12 18.10
CA ARG A 31 -5.96 3.55 18.01
C ARG A 31 -6.45 3.95 16.61
N LEU A 32 -6.18 3.11 15.59
CA LEU A 32 -6.43 3.45 14.19
C LEU A 32 -7.87 3.20 13.75
N LEU A 33 -8.55 2.17 14.28
CA LEU A 33 -9.74 1.60 13.67
C LEU A 33 -10.90 2.59 13.48
N ASP A 34 -11.24 3.32 14.53
CA ASP A 34 -12.38 4.25 14.50
C ASP A 34 -12.18 5.40 13.50
N ASP A 35 -10.97 5.96 13.45
CA ASP A 35 -10.64 7.05 12.55
C ASP A 35 -10.43 6.57 11.11
N LEU A 36 -9.90 5.36 10.93
CA LEU A 36 -9.89 4.68 9.64
C LEU A 36 -11.30 4.54 9.09
N VAL A 37 -12.25 4.02 9.86
CA VAL A 37 -13.63 3.85 9.39
C VAL A 37 -14.26 5.20 9.01
N ARG A 38 -14.00 6.27 9.76
CA ARG A 38 -14.48 7.62 9.41
C ARG A 38 -13.86 8.14 8.11
N PHE A 39 -12.57 7.90 7.90
CA PHE A 39 -11.90 8.26 6.65
C PHE A 39 -12.47 7.46 5.48
N LEU A 40 -12.66 6.15 5.63
CA LEU A 40 -13.25 5.32 4.59
C LEU A 40 -14.70 5.72 4.28
N ASP A 41 -15.50 6.09 5.28
CA ASP A 41 -16.84 6.64 5.08
C ASP A 41 -16.81 7.95 4.29
N HIS A 42 -15.89 8.86 4.63
CA HIS A 42 -15.64 10.10 3.88
C HIS A 42 -15.31 9.83 2.41
N ASP A 43 -14.51 8.80 2.15
CA ASP A 43 -14.14 8.34 0.81
C ASP A 43 -15.21 7.50 0.11
N ASN A 44 -16.45 7.55 0.62
CA ASN A 44 -17.61 6.83 0.09
C ASN A 44 -17.43 5.31 0.15
N LEU A 45 -16.51 4.76 0.94
CA LEU A 45 -16.21 3.32 0.99
C LEU A 45 -17.13 2.53 1.92
N THR A 46 -18.07 3.16 2.64
CA THR A 46 -19.05 2.43 3.47
C THR A 46 -19.73 1.29 2.70
N ASN A 47 -19.57 0.06 3.20
CA ASN A 47 -20.01 -1.21 2.58
C ASN A 47 -19.37 -1.53 1.20
N ARG A 48 -18.23 -0.93 0.87
CA ARG A 48 -17.54 -1.08 -0.43
C ARG A 48 -16.05 -1.37 -0.30
N TYR A 49 -15.59 -1.84 0.86
CA TYR A 49 -14.24 -2.32 1.04
C TYR A 49 -14.18 -3.67 1.74
N TYR A 50 -13.09 -4.40 1.46
CA TYR A 50 -12.65 -5.56 2.23
C TYR A 50 -11.40 -5.16 3.00
N HIS A 51 -11.34 -5.46 4.30
CA HIS A 51 -10.28 -5.00 5.19
C HIS A 51 -9.37 -6.14 5.62
N LEU A 52 -8.07 -5.97 5.40
CA LEU A 52 -7.03 -6.82 5.95
C LEU A 52 -6.17 -6.01 6.90
N THR A 53 -5.75 -6.66 7.97
CA THR A 53 -5.01 -6.01 9.04
C THR A 53 -3.76 -6.81 9.37
N PHE A 54 -2.61 -6.14 9.39
CA PHE A 54 -1.31 -6.73 9.72
C PHE A 54 -0.56 -5.78 10.66
N ALA A 55 0.29 -6.30 11.54
CA ALA A 55 1.12 -5.41 12.36
C ALA A 55 2.06 -4.59 11.47
N GLY A 56 1.93 -3.27 11.49
CA GLY A 56 2.70 -2.34 10.67
C GLY A 56 2.27 -2.21 9.23
N CYS A 57 1.09 -2.73 8.84
CA CYS A 57 0.58 -2.59 7.47
C CYS A 57 1.61 -3.03 6.41
N ALA A 58 2.26 -2.10 5.70
CA ALA A 58 3.14 -2.42 4.59
C ALA A 58 4.47 -3.03 5.00
N ILE A 59 5.05 -2.68 6.16
CA ILE A 59 6.44 -3.02 6.52
C ILE A 59 6.74 -4.53 6.46
N GLY A 60 5.78 -5.37 6.87
CA GLY A 60 5.90 -6.84 6.87
C GLY A 60 5.38 -7.51 5.59
N LEU A 61 4.88 -6.74 4.63
CA LEU A 61 4.19 -7.27 3.44
C LEU A 61 4.96 -7.02 2.14
N ASN A 62 6.10 -6.32 2.20
CA ASN A 62 6.93 -5.99 1.04
C ASN A 62 8.31 -6.70 1.10
N LYS A 63 9.07 -6.66 0.01
CA LYS A 63 10.35 -7.36 -0.18
C LYS A 63 11.53 -6.70 0.52
N LYS A 64 11.36 -5.46 0.97
CA LYS A 64 12.28 -4.74 1.86
C LYS A 64 11.92 -4.95 3.34
N ALA A 65 10.98 -5.84 3.65
CA ALA A 65 10.70 -6.21 5.03
C ALA A 65 11.98 -6.70 5.74
N PRO A 66 12.13 -6.43 7.04
CA PRO A 66 13.24 -6.94 7.83
C PRO A 66 13.42 -8.45 7.73
N VAL A 67 14.67 -8.90 7.79
CA VAL A 67 15.01 -10.31 7.56
C VAL A 67 14.54 -11.16 8.75
N TYR A 68 13.91 -12.29 8.46
CA TYR A 68 13.53 -13.27 9.48
C TYR A 68 14.76 -14.06 9.96
N HIS A 69 15.06 -13.98 11.24
CA HIS A 69 16.05 -14.83 11.91
C HIS A 69 15.47 -15.37 13.24
N PRO A 70 14.93 -16.60 13.26
CA PRO A 70 14.17 -17.12 14.41
C PRO A 70 14.97 -17.21 15.71
N THR A 71 16.29 -17.37 15.60
CA THR A 71 17.19 -17.63 16.73
C THR A 71 18.25 -16.53 16.87
N CYS A 72 18.04 -15.36 16.28
CA CYS A 72 19.04 -14.30 16.33
C CYS A 72 19.20 -13.73 17.75
N THR A 73 20.41 -13.85 18.29
CA THR A 73 20.82 -13.23 19.56
C THR A 73 21.47 -11.85 19.37
N GLN A 74 21.74 -11.45 18.12
CA GLN A 74 22.44 -10.21 17.75
C GLN A 74 21.50 -9.13 17.22
N ARG A 75 20.25 -9.07 17.70
CA ARG A 75 19.25 -8.09 17.22
C ARG A 75 19.65 -6.62 17.40
N SER A 76 20.63 -6.34 18.27
CA SER A 76 21.24 -5.02 18.41
C SER A 76 22.25 -4.67 17.31
N ALA A 77 22.72 -5.65 16.54
CA ALA A 77 23.73 -5.49 15.50
C ALA A 77 23.13 -5.41 14.08
N HIS A 78 21.92 -5.93 13.87
CA HIS A 78 21.21 -5.83 12.60
C HIS A 78 19.69 -5.95 12.74
N THR A 79 19.00 -5.42 11.73
CA THR A 79 17.54 -5.39 11.62
C THR A 79 17.00 -6.75 11.22
N CYS A 80 16.71 -7.61 12.21
CA CYS A 80 16.04 -8.89 11.99
C CYS A 80 14.92 -9.15 12.99
N VAL A 81 13.96 -9.96 12.56
CA VAL A 81 12.75 -10.27 13.32
C VAL A 81 12.64 -11.76 13.63
N PRO A 82 11.99 -12.15 14.75
CA PRO A 82 11.79 -13.56 15.13
C PRO A 82 10.55 -14.21 14.51
N PHE A 83 9.92 -13.60 13.51
CA PHE A 83 8.73 -14.13 12.82
C PHE A 83 8.89 -14.08 11.30
N ASP A 84 8.31 -15.06 10.62
CA ASP A 84 8.40 -15.23 9.17
C ASP A 84 7.27 -14.46 8.45
N PHE A 85 7.64 -13.35 7.82
CA PHE A 85 6.74 -12.54 7.00
C PHE A 85 6.24 -13.25 5.73
N SER A 86 6.86 -14.35 5.29
CA SER A 86 6.41 -15.10 4.10
C SER A 86 4.96 -15.56 4.25
N THR A 87 4.57 -15.96 5.46
CA THR A 87 3.20 -16.38 5.77
C THR A 87 2.20 -15.22 5.72
N TRP A 88 2.61 -14.02 6.12
CA TRP A 88 1.76 -12.81 6.04
C TRP A 88 1.55 -12.39 4.59
N LYS A 89 2.60 -12.43 3.77
CA LYS A 89 2.50 -12.20 2.33
C LYS A 89 1.59 -13.22 1.66
N GLN A 90 1.74 -14.50 2.01
CA GLN A 90 0.88 -15.56 1.48
C GLN A 90 -0.59 -15.29 1.86
N ALA A 91 -0.85 -14.94 3.12
CA ALA A 91 -2.20 -14.59 3.59
C ALA A 91 -2.77 -13.38 2.84
N LEU A 92 -1.98 -12.33 2.61
CA LEU A 92 -2.38 -11.18 1.80
C LEU A 92 -2.80 -11.61 0.39
N TYR A 93 -1.98 -12.39 -0.31
CA TYR A 93 -2.28 -12.81 -1.68
C TYR A 93 -3.47 -13.76 -1.76
N ASP A 94 -3.64 -14.65 -0.78
CA ASP A 94 -4.80 -15.56 -0.77
C ASP A 94 -6.10 -14.81 -0.49
N HIS A 95 -6.09 -13.81 0.40
CA HIS A 95 -7.24 -12.93 0.59
C HIS A 95 -7.49 -12.05 -0.65
N LEU A 96 -6.45 -11.51 -1.30
CA LEU A 96 -6.61 -10.75 -2.54
C LEU A 96 -7.31 -11.60 -3.62
N LYS A 97 -6.85 -12.85 -3.82
CA LYS A 97 -7.50 -13.78 -4.76
C LYS A 97 -8.97 -14.00 -4.40
N LEU A 98 -9.26 -14.28 -3.13
CA LEU A 98 -10.62 -14.50 -2.66
C LEU A 98 -11.52 -13.28 -2.89
N VAL A 99 -11.05 -12.08 -2.53
CA VAL A 99 -11.80 -10.83 -2.73
C VAL A 99 -12.03 -10.58 -4.22
N LEU A 100 -11.03 -10.79 -5.07
CA LEU A 100 -11.20 -10.71 -6.52
C LEU A 100 -12.24 -11.71 -7.02
N THR A 101 -12.29 -12.93 -6.49
CA THR A 101 -13.34 -13.90 -6.82
C THR A 101 -14.73 -13.44 -6.35
N LEU A 102 -14.87 -13.02 -5.09
CA LEU A 102 -16.15 -12.58 -4.52
C LEU A 102 -16.73 -11.36 -5.24
N THR A 103 -15.85 -10.45 -5.67
CA THR A 103 -16.20 -9.25 -6.42
C THR A 103 -16.21 -9.48 -7.92
N LYS A 104 -15.95 -10.69 -8.42
CA LYS A 104 -15.87 -11.01 -9.86
C LYS A 104 -14.87 -10.13 -10.63
N GLY A 105 -13.77 -9.76 -9.97
CA GLY A 105 -12.72 -8.90 -10.53
C GLY A 105 -13.01 -7.40 -10.44
N GLU A 106 -14.02 -6.98 -9.67
CA GLU A 106 -14.43 -5.56 -9.57
C GLU A 106 -13.68 -4.75 -8.50
N VAL A 107 -12.60 -5.27 -7.92
CA VAL A 107 -11.69 -4.46 -7.10
C VAL A 107 -10.92 -3.50 -8.00
N THR A 108 -11.16 -2.21 -7.85
CA THR A 108 -10.48 -1.18 -8.67
C THR A 108 -9.39 -0.45 -7.93
N ASP A 109 -9.37 -0.53 -6.61
CA ASP A 109 -8.51 0.29 -5.76
C ASP A 109 -7.96 -0.53 -4.58
N VAL A 110 -6.72 -0.25 -4.19
CA VAL A 110 -6.13 -0.76 -2.95
C VAL A 110 -5.68 0.43 -2.11
N TYR A 111 -6.08 0.46 -0.84
CA TYR A 111 -5.72 1.48 0.12
C TYR A 111 -4.70 0.88 1.09
N VAL A 112 -3.49 1.43 1.12
CA VAL A 112 -2.46 1.09 2.10
C VAL A 112 -2.49 2.20 3.15
N ILE A 113 -2.97 1.88 4.35
CA ILE A 113 -3.17 2.83 5.44
C ILE A 113 -2.10 2.62 6.51
N GLU A 114 -1.06 3.44 6.40
CA GLU A 114 -0.04 3.62 7.43
C GLU A 114 -0.55 4.56 8.53
N HIS A 115 0.11 4.57 9.69
CA HIS A 115 -0.19 5.53 10.74
C HIS A 115 1.06 5.94 11.51
N ALA A 116 1.04 7.16 12.07
CA ALA A 116 2.09 7.70 12.91
C ALA A 116 2.18 6.98 14.26
N ASP A 117 3.36 7.02 14.88
CA ASP A 117 3.72 6.34 16.12
C ASP A 117 3.42 4.83 16.07
N CYS A 118 3.89 4.17 15.00
CA CYS A 118 3.62 2.77 14.77
C CYS A 118 4.54 1.83 15.57
N GLY A 119 3.97 1.11 16.54
CA GLY A 119 4.72 0.14 17.35
C GLY A 119 5.38 -0.98 16.55
N ALA A 120 4.84 -1.35 15.38
CA ALA A 120 5.45 -2.35 14.51
C ALA A 120 6.68 -1.81 13.78
N TYR A 121 6.66 -0.56 13.28
CA TYR A 121 7.86 0.07 12.71
C TYR A 121 8.97 0.16 13.75
N LYS A 122 8.61 0.58 14.97
CA LYS A 122 9.53 0.60 16.10
C LYS A 122 10.15 -0.77 16.38
N ALA A 123 9.32 -1.81 16.44
CA ALA A 123 9.78 -3.16 16.71
C ALA A 123 10.64 -3.75 15.58
N PHE A 124 10.31 -3.45 14.31
CA PHE A 124 10.90 -4.13 13.16
C PHE A 124 12.13 -3.40 12.62
N LEU A 125 12.18 -2.07 12.71
CA LEU A 125 13.31 -1.25 12.31
C LEU A 125 14.26 -0.95 13.48
N ASN A 126 13.87 -1.27 14.71
CA ASN A 126 14.61 -0.97 15.94
C ASN A 126 14.92 0.55 16.07
N VAL A 127 13.92 1.37 15.77
CA VAL A 127 13.97 2.83 15.80
C VAL A 127 12.80 3.35 16.62
N ASP A 128 13.01 4.39 17.43
CA ASP A 128 11.93 5.01 18.20
C ASP A 128 11.85 6.49 17.84
N TYR A 129 11.07 6.82 16.82
CA TYR A 129 10.95 8.21 16.31
C TYR A 129 10.40 9.18 17.36
N TYR A 130 9.75 8.67 18.42
CA TYR A 130 9.19 9.44 19.53
C TYR A 130 9.98 9.28 20.83
N ALA A 131 11.23 8.79 20.78
CA ALA A 131 12.09 8.68 21.96
C ALA A 131 12.30 10.02 22.66
N ASP A 132 12.48 11.11 21.90
CA ASP A 132 12.34 12.48 22.38
C ASP A 132 10.95 13.01 22.02
N THR A 133 10.00 12.88 22.94
CA THR A 133 8.63 13.38 22.74
C THR A 133 8.53 14.89 22.53
N ALA A 134 9.56 15.67 22.92
CA ALA A 134 9.57 17.11 22.66
C ALA A 134 9.99 17.44 21.22
N ASN A 135 10.80 16.58 20.60
CA ASN A 135 11.30 16.74 19.23
C ASN A 135 11.26 15.39 18.48
N PRO A 136 10.07 14.83 18.20
CA PRO A 136 9.97 13.56 17.49
C PRO A 136 10.50 13.70 16.05
N ASP A 137 11.15 12.66 15.54
CA ASP A 137 11.66 12.59 14.16
C ASP A 137 10.54 12.14 13.20
N THR A 138 9.54 13.01 13.04
CA THR A 138 8.36 12.74 12.20
C THR A 138 8.70 12.62 10.72
N ASP A 139 9.79 13.26 10.28
CA ASP A 139 10.24 13.20 8.90
C ASP A 139 10.84 11.82 8.58
N ALA A 140 11.68 11.27 9.47
CA ALA A 140 12.19 9.91 9.30
C ALA A 140 11.07 8.87 9.34
N GLU A 141 10.12 9.01 10.28
CA GLU A 141 8.94 8.14 10.34
C GLU A 141 8.15 8.19 9.02
N HIS A 142 7.80 9.38 8.55
CA HIS A 142 7.05 9.58 7.31
C HIS A 142 7.75 8.92 6.12
N ASN A 143 9.06 9.12 6.00
CA ASN A 143 9.87 8.55 4.92
C ASN A 143 9.87 7.02 4.93
N ASP A 144 10.00 6.39 6.10
CA ASP A 144 9.99 4.92 6.21
C ASP A 144 8.61 4.35 5.89
N HIS A 145 7.53 4.96 6.40
CA HIS A 145 6.16 4.57 6.04
C HIS A 145 5.90 4.70 4.54
N HIS A 146 6.30 5.83 3.94
CA HIS A 146 6.16 6.05 2.51
C HIS A 146 6.96 5.02 1.69
N ALA A 147 8.21 4.75 2.07
CA ALA A 147 9.06 3.81 1.36
C ALA A 147 8.49 2.38 1.37
N HIS A 148 8.01 1.90 2.52
CA HIS A 148 7.43 0.58 2.65
C HIS A 148 6.06 0.46 1.96
N ALA A 149 5.19 1.46 2.12
CA ALA A 149 3.89 1.49 1.43
C ALA A 149 4.06 1.51 -0.10
N LEU A 150 5.02 2.29 -0.61
CA LEU A 150 5.33 2.34 -2.04
C LEU A 150 5.91 1.01 -2.55
N GLU A 151 6.72 0.32 -1.75
CA GLU A 151 7.25 -1.00 -2.13
C GLU A 151 6.14 -2.05 -2.20
N LEU A 152 5.24 -2.08 -1.21
CA LEU A 152 4.06 -2.94 -1.24
C LEU A 152 3.18 -2.66 -2.47
N ALA A 153 2.97 -1.37 -2.80
CA ALA A 153 2.18 -0.99 -3.96
C ALA A 153 2.77 -1.54 -5.27
N LYS A 154 4.10 -1.51 -5.43
CA LYS A 154 4.78 -2.10 -6.60
C LYS A 154 4.55 -3.61 -6.66
N GLU A 155 4.75 -4.31 -5.54
CA GLU A 155 4.55 -5.77 -5.48
C GLU A 155 3.12 -6.18 -5.79
N LEU A 156 2.12 -5.46 -5.28
CA LEU A 156 0.72 -5.71 -5.58
C LEU A 156 0.39 -5.55 -7.07
N ILE A 157 1.02 -4.59 -7.75
CA ILE A 157 0.85 -4.39 -9.20
C ILE A 157 1.59 -5.47 -9.98
N GLU A 158 2.85 -5.74 -9.63
CA GLU A 158 3.68 -6.79 -10.25
C GLU A 158 3.04 -8.18 -10.12
N TRP A 159 2.28 -8.43 -9.04
CA TRP A 159 1.57 -9.69 -8.84
C TRP A 159 0.60 -10.01 -10.00
N TYR A 160 -0.03 -9.01 -10.64
CA TYR A 160 -0.96 -9.22 -11.76
C TYR A 160 -0.27 -9.81 -13.01
N ASP A 161 1.05 -9.69 -13.12
CA ASP A 161 1.83 -10.28 -14.22
C ASP A 161 2.25 -11.74 -13.95
N THR A 162 2.03 -12.25 -12.74
CA THR A 162 2.44 -13.60 -12.33
C THR A 162 1.56 -14.69 -12.96
N PRO A 163 2.06 -15.94 -13.06
CA PRO A 163 1.24 -17.08 -13.49
C PRO A 163 -0.01 -17.30 -12.63
N ALA A 164 0.07 -17.03 -11.32
CA ALA A 164 -1.05 -17.20 -10.40
C ALA A 164 -2.19 -16.22 -10.69
N ALA A 165 -1.88 -14.94 -10.94
CA ALA A 165 -2.88 -13.94 -11.31
C ALA A 165 -3.50 -14.23 -12.69
N LYS A 166 -2.69 -14.71 -13.65
CA LYS A 166 -3.17 -15.11 -14.98
C LYS A 166 -4.10 -16.33 -14.92
N ALA A 167 -3.79 -17.30 -14.08
CA ALA A 167 -4.66 -18.45 -13.82
C ALA A 167 -6.00 -17.99 -13.22
N LEU A 168 -5.96 -17.12 -12.20
CA LEU A 168 -7.18 -16.53 -11.62
C LEU A 168 -8.00 -15.78 -12.67
N ALA A 169 -7.37 -14.95 -13.51
CA ALA A 169 -8.06 -14.21 -14.57
C ALA A 169 -8.78 -15.14 -15.56
N ALA A 170 -8.15 -16.26 -15.94
CA ALA A 170 -8.76 -17.27 -16.80
C ALA A 170 -9.97 -17.94 -16.13
N ASP A 171 -9.87 -18.25 -14.84
CA ASP A 171 -10.96 -18.81 -14.06
C ASP A 171 -12.13 -17.84 -13.92
N LEU A 172 -11.88 -16.56 -13.61
CA LEU A 172 -12.91 -15.52 -13.54
C LEU A 172 -13.58 -15.28 -14.89
N LYS A 173 -12.83 -15.31 -15.99
CA LYS A 173 -13.37 -15.24 -17.34
C LYS A 173 -14.34 -16.40 -17.62
N LYS A 174 -13.95 -17.62 -17.24
CA LYS A 174 -14.77 -18.83 -17.42
C LYS A 174 -16.03 -18.81 -16.55
N GLN A 175 -15.93 -18.37 -15.31
CA GLN A 175 -17.04 -18.41 -14.35
C GLN A 175 -18.01 -17.24 -14.48
N PHE A 176 -17.50 -16.03 -14.76
CA PHE A 176 -18.26 -14.79 -14.68
C PHE A 176 -18.25 -13.97 -15.97
N GLY A 177 -17.56 -14.42 -17.02
CA GLY A 177 -17.43 -13.65 -18.27
C GLY A 177 -16.55 -12.42 -18.15
N LEU A 178 -15.66 -12.36 -17.15
CA LEU A 178 -14.70 -11.26 -17.01
C LEU A 178 -13.82 -11.14 -18.26
N GLU A 179 -13.81 -9.96 -18.90
CA GLU A 179 -12.99 -9.73 -20.10
C GLU A 179 -11.49 -9.68 -19.78
N GLU A 180 -11.15 -8.93 -18.73
CA GLU A 180 -9.78 -8.64 -18.33
C GLU A 180 -9.71 -8.39 -16.82
N LEU A 181 -8.72 -8.99 -16.16
CA LEU A 181 -8.36 -8.69 -14.78
C LEU A 181 -7.25 -7.63 -14.78
N ARG A 182 -7.56 -6.40 -14.36
CA ARG A 182 -6.62 -5.27 -14.38
C ARG A 182 -6.00 -5.03 -13.00
N PRO A 183 -4.73 -4.59 -12.93
CA PRO A 183 -4.15 -4.11 -11.68
C PRO A 183 -4.98 -2.94 -11.12
N PRO A 184 -5.23 -2.91 -9.80
CA PRO A 184 -5.96 -1.83 -9.15
C PRO A 184 -5.09 -0.59 -9.03
N LEU A 185 -5.73 0.56 -8.82
CA LEU A 185 -5.03 1.78 -8.40
C LEU A 185 -4.68 1.68 -6.91
N VAL A 186 -3.40 1.54 -6.59
CA VAL A 186 -2.93 1.49 -5.21
C VAL A 186 -2.67 2.90 -4.71
N ARG A 187 -3.22 3.25 -3.54
CA ARG A 187 -3.01 4.55 -2.89
C ARG A 187 -2.43 4.35 -1.50
N GLY A 188 -1.39 5.10 -1.19
CA GLY A 188 -0.78 5.14 0.14
C GLY A 188 -1.30 6.33 0.93
N PHE A 189 -1.63 6.11 2.19
CA PHE A 189 -2.06 7.13 3.13
C PHE A 189 -1.33 6.98 4.45
N LEU A 190 -1.09 8.10 5.13
CA LEU A 190 -0.56 8.14 6.49
C LEU A 190 -1.57 8.84 7.40
N MET A 191 -2.02 8.15 8.44
CA MET A 191 -2.96 8.68 9.42
C MET A 191 -2.24 9.12 10.71
N ASP A 192 -2.51 10.33 11.20
CA ASP A 192 -2.05 10.74 12.53
C ASP A 192 -2.94 10.14 13.64
N LEU A 193 -2.47 10.15 14.89
CA LEU A 193 -3.23 9.60 16.03
C LEU A 193 -4.51 10.37 16.39
N ARG A 194 -4.85 11.44 15.65
CA ARG A 194 -6.08 12.23 15.80
C ARG A 194 -7.04 12.03 14.62
N GLY A 195 -6.69 11.13 13.70
CA GLY A 195 -7.48 10.78 12.52
C GLY A 195 -7.34 11.75 11.36
N GLY A 196 -6.34 12.63 11.36
CA GLY A 196 -5.94 13.38 10.16
C GLY A 196 -5.25 12.43 9.17
N VAL A 197 -5.58 12.54 7.88
CA VAL A 197 -5.05 11.65 6.84
C VAL A 197 -4.30 12.48 5.79
N GLU A 198 -3.05 12.10 5.56
CA GLU A 198 -2.25 12.55 4.45
C GLU A 198 -2.24 11.49 3.35
N ARG A 199 -2.25 11.93 2.08
CA ARG A 199 -2.04 11.05 0.94
C ARG A 199 -0.56 11.05 0.56
N LEU A 200 0.06 9.88 0.60
CA LEU A 200 1.48 9.68 0.29
C LEU A 200 1.71 9.59 -1.23
N PHE A 201 0.93 8.74 -1.91
CA PHE A 201 1.06 8.51 -3.34
C PHE A 201 -0.19 7.88 -3.95
N ASP A 202 -0.27 7.97 -5.28
CA ASP A 202 -1.06 7.04 -6.11
C ASP A 202 -0.07 6.25 -6.96
N SER A 203 -0.26 4.94 -7.09
CA SER A 203 0.53 4.14 -8.02
C SER A 203 0.29 4.67 -9.44
N PRO A 204 1.32 4.68 -10.31
CA PRO A 204 1.15 5.14 -11.68
C PRO A 204 -0.02 4.40 -12.34
N THR A 205 -0.98 5.16 -12.86
CA THR A 205 -2.20 4.63 -13.47
C THR A 205 -1.85 3.61 -14.56
N PRO A 206 -2.49 2.43 -14.62
CA PRO A 206 -2.35 1.51 -15.74
C PRO A 206 -2.94 2.17 -16.99
N GLY A 207 -2.17 2.99 -17.71
CA GLY A 207 -2.71 3.74 -18.85
C GLY A 207 -1.76 4.69 -19.56
N LYS A 208 -0.63 5.07 -18.96
CA LYS A 208 0.45 5.76 -19.70
C LYS A 208 1.73 4.97 -19.55
N ARG A 209 1.90 3.94 -20.39
CA ARG A 209 3.24 3.52 -20.78
C ARG A 209 3.95 4.80 -21.22
N ALA A 210 4.97 5.23 -20.48
CA ALA A 210 5.84 6.30 -20.91
C ALA A 210 6.29 5.95 -22.33
N LYS A 211 5.96 6.79 -23.32
CA LYS A 211 6.55 6.67 -24.65
C LYS A 211 8.06 6.71 -24.42
N LYS A 212 8.73 5.58 -24.63
CA LYS A 212 10.20 5.53 -24.68
C LYS A 212 10.61 6.67 -25.60
N ALA A 213 11.33 7.65 -25.05
CA ALA A 213 11.91 8.72 -25.84
C ALA A 213 12.70 8.03 -26.96
N ARG A 214 12.25 8.21 -28.19
CA ARG A 214 12.91 7.68 -29.37
C ARG A 214 14.23 8.44 -29.46
N THR A 215 15.33 7.75 -29.15
CA THR A 215 16.68 8.28 -29.33
C THR A 215 16.77 8.75 -30.79
N PRO A 216 17.21 10.00 -31.05
CA PRO A 216 17.46 10.43 -32.42
C PRO A 216 18.52 9.50 -33.00
N ALA A 217 18.23 8.91 -34.17
CA ALA A 217 19.26 8.23 -34.94
C ALA A 217 20.35 9.25 -35.25
N ALA A 218 21.60 8.89 -34.96
CA ALA A 218 22.75 9.63 -35.45
C ALA A 218 22.71 9.59 -36.99
N SER A 219 22.47 10.74 -37.61
CA SER A 219 22.74 10.92 -39.03
C SER A 219 24.25 11.14 -39.17
N ALA A 220 24.95 10.08 -39.56
CA ALA A 220 26.09 10.24 -40.44
C ALA A 220 25.52 10.67 -41.79
N ASP A 221 25.93 11.83 -42.30
CA ASP A 221 26.51 11.95 -43.63
C ASP A 221 27.04 13.37 -43.84
N ASP A 222 28.30 13.37 -44.25
CA ASP A 222 29.17 14.48 -44.62
C ASP A 222 28.72 15.18 -45.92
N GLU A 223 29.18 16.43 -46.05
CA GLU A 223 29.54 17.12 -47.29
C GLU A 223 28.49 17.31 -48.41
N CYS A 224 28.02 18.56 -48.58
CA CYS A 224 28.13 19.25 -49.88
C CYS A 224 27.83 20.76 -49.78
N TYR A 225 28.68 21.55 -50.45
CA TYR A 225 28.58 22.97 -50.83
C TYR A 225 29.18 24.07 -49.93
N MET A 226 30.37 24.50 -50.42
CA MET A 226 31.01 25.83 -50.41
C MET A 226 31.75 26.28 -49.15
#